data_AF-A0A849R677-F1
#
_entry.id   AF-A0A849R677-F1
#
_cell.length_a   1.000
_cell.length_b   1.000
_cell.length_c   1.000
_cell.angle_alpha   90.00
_cell.angle_beta   90.00
_cell.angle_gamma   90.00
#
_symmetry.space_group_name_H-M   'P 1'
#
loop_
_entity.id
_entity.type
_entity.pdbx_description
1 polymer ?
#
loop_
_entity_poly.entity_id
_entity_poly.type
_entity_poly.pdbx_seq_one_letter_code
_entity_poly.pdbx_strand_id
1 'polypeptide(L)'
;MITVDTREKLPWSVYWPDNTYVVATLSTGDYSNGNILIERKSITDLCNSLGKGKKRFYREIERGFDFLIIEGCKADITTHLKYVNSRMTSQYIMHCLKEIYEDYGIQIIFADDRENAAEIALHILIDYNISPNCL
;
A
#
# COMPACT_ATOMS: atom_id res chain seq x y z
N MET A 1 1.11 10.52 -16.23
CA MET A 1 2.48 10.12 -15.82
C MET A 1 2.43 9.80 -14.34
N ILE A 2 3.07 8.72 -13.90
CA ILE A 2 3.03 8.28 -12.51
C ILE A 2 4.04 9.08 -11.68
N THR A 3 3.67 9.56 -10.51
CA THR A 3 4.57 10.17 -9.54
C THR A 3 4.96 9.12 -8.50
N VAL A 4 6.26 8.96 -8.27
CA VAL A 4 6.85 8.16 -7.20
C VAL A 4 7.36 9.11 -6.13
N ASP A 5 6.99 8.87 -4.87
CA ASP A 5 7.41 9.73 -3.76
C ASP A 5 8.93 9.67 -3.56
N THR A 6 9.56 10.85 -3.41
CA THR A 6 11.01 11.00 -3.17
C THR A 6 11.57 10.25 -1.96
N ARG A 7 10.74 9.86 -0.98
CA ARG A 7 11.15 9.15 0.24
C ARG A 7 11.19 7.64 0.06
N GLU A 8 10.58 7.12 -1.01
CA GLU A 8 10.57 5.70 -1.31
C GLU A 8 11.97 5.23 -1.73
N LYS A 9 12.57 4.36 -0.92
CA LYS A 9 13.95 3.91 -1.10
C LYS A 9 14.07 2.75 -2.08
N LEU A 10 13.04 1.92 -2.15
CA LEU A 10 12.96 0.78 -3.02
C LEU A 10 11.66 0.93 -3.81
N PRO A 11 11.65 1.77 -4.86
CA PRO A 11 10.45 2.02 -5.63
C PRO A 11 10.10 0.85 -6.54
N TRP A 12 8.81 0.58 -6.72
CA TRP A 12 8.29 -0.40 -7.68
C TRP A 12 8.58 -0.03 -9.13
N SER A 13 8.90 1.24 -9.38
CA SER A 13 9.21 1.76 -10.71
C SER A 13 10.41 1.09 -11.40
N VAL A 14 11.22 0.32 -10.67
CA VAL A 14 12.26 -0.55 -11.24
C VAL A 14 11.69 -1.68 -12.13
N TYR A 15 10.43 -2.06 -11.92
CA TYR A 15 9.71 -3.05 -12.74
C TYR A 15 8.84 -2.42 -13.83
N TRP A 16 8.77 -1.08 -13.88
CA TRP A 16 7.90 -0.39 -14.83
C TRP A 16 8.65 -0.01 -16.10
N PRO A 17 7.96 0.16 -17.25
CA PRO A 17 8.58 0.64 -18.46
C PRO A 17 9.22 2.03 -18.27
N ASP A 18 10.32 2.28 -18.96
CA ASP A 18 10.99 3.59 -18.96
C ASP A 18 10.03 4.73 -19.32
N ASN A 19 10.27 5.91 -18.75
CA ASN A 19 9.47 7.12 -18.96
C ASN A 19 7.98 7.01 -18.54
N THR A 20 7.59 5.98 -17.80
CA THR A 20 6.22 5.85 -17.26
C THR A 20 6.01 6.72 -16.01
N TYR A 21 7.09 7.07 -15.32
CA TYR A 21 7.07 7.74 -14.03
C TYR A 21 8.04 8.91 -13.91
N VAL A 22 7.78 9.76 -12.92
CA VAL A 22 8.65 10.83 -12.41
C VAL A 22 8.80 10.68 -10.91
N VAL A 23 9.91 11.17 -10.37
CA VAL A 23 10.14 11.22 -8.92
C VAL A 23 9.82 12.63 -8.44
N ALA A 24 8.91 12.77 -7.48
CA ALA A 24 8.57 14.04 -6.85
C ALA A 24 8.05 13.83 -5.42
N THR A 25 7.96 14.89 -4.62
CA THR A 25 7.43 14.79 -3.26
C THR A 25 5.90 14.75 -3.29
N LEU A 26 5.32 13.71 -2.70
CA LEU A 26 3.89 13.61 -2.41
C LEU A 26 3.63 14.05 -0.97
N SER A 27 2.47 14.65 -0.74
CA SER A 27 2.03 15.03 0.61
C SER A 27 1.68 13.79 1.46
N THR A 28 1.24 12.72 0.81
CA THR A 28 0.84 11.42 1.38
C THR A 28 0.95 10.33 0.30
N GLY A 29 1.05 9.07 0.70
CA GLY A 29 1.24 7.94 -0.20
C GLY A 29 2.65 7.84 -0.79
N ASP A 30 2.90 6.71 -1.46
CA ASP A 30 4.17 6.40 -2.13
C ASP A 30 4.08 6.56 -3.64
N TYR A 31 2.89 6.39 -4.22
CA TYR A 31 2.66 6.50 -5.66
C TYR A 31 1.36 7.21 -5.98
N SER A 32 1.33 7.94 -7.09
CA SER A 32 0.11 8.60 -7.57
C SER A 32 0.10 8.82 -9.08
N ASN A 33 -1.08 8.86 -9.70
CA ASN A 33 -1.24 9.38 -11.06
C ASN A 33 -1.91 10.77 -11.10
N GLY A 34 -2.10 11.41 -9.93
CA GLY A 34 -2.84 12.66 -9.74
C GLY A 34 -4.29 12.47 -9.31
N ASN A 35 -4.91 11.32 -9.62
CA ASN A 35 -6.28 10.99 -9.22
C ASN A 35 -6.32 9.91 -8.13
N ILE A 36 -5.41 8.95 -8.20
CA ILE A 36 -5.27 7.84 -7.25
C ILE A 36 -3.99 8.00 -6.46
N LEU A 37 -4.05 7.63 -5.18
CA LEU A 37 -2.93 7.52 -4.26
C LEU A 37 -2.81 6.07 -3.77
N ILE A 38 -1.59 5.54 -3.82
CA ILE A 38 -1.25 4.21 -3.34
C ILE A 38 -0.23 4.33 -2.21
N GLU A 39 -0.53 3.70 -1.09
CA GLU A 39 0.42 3.42 -0.01
C GLU A 39 0.98 2.01 -0.17
N ARG A 40 2.30 1.87 -0.12
CA ARG A 40 3.00 0.59 -0.19
C ARG A 40 3.36 0.09 1.21
N LYS A 41 3.26 -1.22 1.41
CA LYS A 41 3.66 -1.82 2.69
C LYS A 41 4.25 -3.21 2.55
N SER A 42 5.36 -3.47 3.23
CA SER A 42 5.78 -4.86 3.48
C SER A 42 4.96 -5.50 4.61
N ILE A 43 4.94 -6.83 4.72
CA ILE A 43 4.33 -7.53 5.88
C ILE A 43 4.93 -7.06 7.21
N THR A 44 6.26 -6.88 7.25
CA THR A 44 6.97 -6.41 8.44
C THR A 44 6.49 -5.01 8.83
N ASP A 45 6.46 -4.09 7.87
CA ASP A 45 6.01 -2.72 8.12
C ASP A 45 4.54 -2.67 8.49
N LEU A 46 3.70 -3.50 7.85
CA LEU A 46 2.29 -3.65 8.19
C LEU A 46 2.10 -4.02 9.67
N CYS A 47 2.76 -5.09 10.11
CA CYS A 47 2.68 -5.55 11.49
C CYS A 47 3.17 -4.48 12.47
N ASN A 48 4.28 -3.80 12.14
CA ASN A 48 4.82 -2.72 12.95
C ASN A 48 3.86 -1.52 13.03
N SER A 49 3.27 -1.11 11.91
CA SER A 49 2.31 0.00 11.89
C SER A 49 1.01 -0.32 12.57
N LEU A 50 0.51 -1.56 12.54
CA LEU A 50 -0.74 -1.90 13.24
C LEU A 50 -0.51 -2.26 14.72
N GLY A 51 0.75 -2.45 15.11
CA GLY A 51 1.19 -2.60 16.50
C GLY A 51 1.70 -1.28 17.08
N LYS A 52 3.02 -1.19 17.27
CA LYS A 52 3.69 -0.05 17.92
C LYS A 52 3.48 1.27 17.18
N GLY A 53 3.33 1.22 15.86
CA GLY A 53 3.17 2.39 14.98
C GLY A 53 1.72 2.85 14.79
N LYS A 54 0.71 2.25 15.46
CA LYS A 54 -0.71 2.43 15.11
C LYS A 54 -1.15 3.88 15.04
N LYS A 55 -0.83 4.65 16.08
CA LYS A 55 -1.17 6.09 16.12
C LYS A 55 -0.55 6.88 14.97
N ARG A 56 0.66 6.51 14.52
CA ARG A 56 1.30 7.17 13.37
C ARG A 56 0.61 6.79 12.06
N PHE A 57 0.37 5.50 11.87
CA PHE A 57 -0.22 4.98 10.63
C PHE A 57 -1.65 5.50 10.43
N TYR A 58 -2.44 5.62 11.50
CA TYR A 58 -3.79 6.20 11.38
C TYR A 58 -3.75 7.68 10.98
N ARG A 59 -2.72 8.45 11.34
CA ARG A 59 -2.55 9.82 10.81
C ARG A 59 -2.19 9.85 9.32
N GLU A 60 -1.59 8.78 8.81
CA GLU A 60 -1.31 8.65 7.37
C GLU A 60 -2.60 8.27 6.63
N ILE A 61 -3.39 7.36 7.19
CA ILE A 61 -4.75 7.03 6.72
C ILE A 61 -5.67 8.26 6.71
N GLU A 62 -5.67 9.07 7.78
CA GLU A 62 -6.45 10.32 7.86
C GLU A 62 -6.04 11.38 6.82
N ARG A 63 -4.80 11.33 6.30
CA ARG A 63 -4.36 12.19 5.19
C ARG A 63 -4.89 11.72 3.84
N GLY A 64 -5.35 10.48 3.75
CA GLY A 64 -6.00 9.89 2.60
C GLY A 64 -5.03 9.21 1.64
N PHE A 65 -5.38 7.99 1.24
CA PHE A 65 -4.91 7.30 0.04
C PHE A 65 -5.99 6.27 -0.35
N ASP A 66 -6.07 5.92 -1.62
CA ASP A 66 -7.17 5.08 -2.14
C ASP A 66 -6.87 3.59 -2.00
N PHE A 67 -5.60 3.20 -2.14
CA PHE A 67 -5.15 1.82 -2.06
C PHE A 67 -4.02 1.63 -1.05
N LEU A 68 -4.13 0.55 -0.27
CA LEU A 68 -3.03 -0.02 0.50
C LEU A 68 -2.61 -1.33 -0.16
N ILE A 69 -1.44 -1.34 -0.80
CA ILE A 69 -0.89 -2.54 -1.45
C ILE A 69 0.20 -3.12 -0.55
N ILE A 70 0.00 -4.38 -0.16
CA ILE A 70 0.83 -5.13 0.77
C ILE A 70 1.67 -6.15 -0.01
N GLU A 71 2.99 -6.03 0.06
CA GLU A 71 3.97 -7.01 -0.45
C GLU A 71 3.96 -8.24 0.45
N GLY A 72 3.15 -9.23 0.09
CA GLY A 72 2.93 -10.45 0.87
C GLY A 72 1.52 -10.98 0.75
N CYS A 73 1.30 -12.14 1.35
CA CYS A 73 -0.03 -12.74 1.51
C CYS A 73 -0.46 -12.78 2.99
N LYS A 74 -1.71 -13.18 3.24
CA LYS A 74 -2.25 -13.30 4.60
C LYS A 74 -1.50 -14.34 5.45
N ALA A 75 -0.97 -15.40 4.83
CA ALA A 75 -0.21 -16.42 5.54
C ALA A 75 1.11 -15.86 6.11
N ASP A 76 1.74 -14.94 5.38
CA ASP A 76 3.01 -14.30 5.78
C ASP A 76 2.86 -13.49 7.06
N ILE A 77 1.69 -12.91 7.32
CA ILE A 77 1.39 -12.22 8.59
C ILE A 77 1.59 -13.19 9.76
N THR A 78 1.02 -14.40 9.65
CA THR A 78 1.11 -15.41 10.72
C THR A 78 2.55 -15.89 10.89
N THR A 79 3.25 -16.14 9.78
CA THR A 79 4.67 -16.53 9.78
C THR A 79 5.54 -15.45 10.45
N HIS A 80 5.36 -14.19 10.06
CA HIS A 80 6.10 -13.06 10.59
C HIS A 80 5.85 -12.85 12.09
N LEU A 81 4.59 -12.84 12.53
CA LEU A 81 4.24 -12.65 13.95
C LEU A 81 4.83 -13.74 14.85
N LYS A 82 4.88 -14.99 14.37
CA LYS A 82 5.57 -16.09 15.07
C LYS A 82 7.07 -15.88 15.12
N TYR A 83 7.68 -15.52 13.99
CA TYR A 83 9.12 -15.28 13.89
C TYR A 83 9.61 -14.21 14.88
N VAL A 84 8.88 -13.10 15.01
CA VAL A 84 9.23 -12.02 15.94
C VAL A 84 8.69 -12.22 17.36
N ASN A 85 8.08 -13.37 17.66
CA ASN A 85 7.44 -13.71 18.93
C ASN A 85 6.47 -12.61 19.42
N SER A 86 5.62 -12.12 18.51
CA SER A 86 4.65 -11.07 18.81
C SER A 86 3.51 -11.57 19.67
N ARG A 87 2.95 -10.68 20.51
CA ARG A 87 1.67 -10.91 21.20
C ARG A 87 0.46 -10.61 20.32
N MET A 88 0.66 -9.93 19.19
CA MET A 88 -0.40 -9.67 18.23
C MET A 88 -0.74 -10.94 17.47
N THR A 89 -2.01 -11.11 17.12
CA THR A 89 -2.49 -12.23 16.32
C THR A 89 -2.75 -11.79 14.88
N SER A 90 -2.74 -12.74 13.94
CA SER A 90 -3.13 -12.45 12.56
C SER A 90 -4.59 -11.98 12.49
N GLN A 91 -5.47 -12.50 13.35
CA GLN A 91 -6.85 -12.04 13.48
C GLN A 91 -6.95 -10.55 13.87
N TYR A 92 -6.11 -10.09 14.80
CA TYR A 92 -6.06 -8.66 15.16
C TYR A 92 -5.64 -7.80 13.95
N ILE A 93 -4.62 -8.23 13.20
CA ILE A 93 -4.19 -7.52 11.98
C ILE A 93 -5.33 -7.46 10.97
N MET A 94 -5.99 -8.59 10.70
CA MET A 94 -7.11 -8.64 9.75
C MET A 94 -8.29 -7.79 10.18
N HIS A 95 -8.56 -7.71 11.49
CA HIS A 95 -9.61 -6.83 12.02
C HIS A 95 -9.27 -5.36 11.77
N CYS A 96 -8.03 -4.93 12.03
CA CYS A 96 -7.62 -3.56 11.76
C CYS A 96 -7.72 -3.22 10.26
N LEU A 97 -7.33 -4.15 9.38
CA LEU A 97 -7.48 -3.95 7.94
C LEU A 97 -8.95 -3.82 7.53
N LYS A 98 -9.84 -4.63 8.12
CA LYS A 98 -11.28 -4.51 7.90
C LYS A 98 -11.81 -3.14 8.34
N GLU A 99 -11.42 -2.66 9.52
CA GLU A 99 -11.79 -1.32 10.00
C GLU A 99 -11.29 -0.23 9.04
N ILE A 100 -10.06 -0.34 8.56
CA ILE A 100 -9.49 0.64 7.61
C ILE A 100 -10.33 0.69 6.32
N TYR A 101 -10.73 -0.46 5.79
CA TYR A 101 -11.60 -0.54 4.62
C TYR A 101 -13.00 0.05 4.89
N GLU A 102 -13.64 -0.32 6.01
CA GLU A 102 -15.02 0.08 6.32
C GLU A 102 -15.12 1.57 6.70
N ASP A 103 -14.18 2.08 7.49
CA ASP A 103 -14.26 3.42 8.07
C ASP A 103 -13.65 4.49 7.14
N TYR A 104 -12.69 4.12 6.29
CA TYR A 104 -11.96 5.07 5.42
C TYR A 104 -12.12 4.78 3.92
N GLY A 105 -12.75 3.67 3.53
CA GLY A 105 -12.97 3.32 2.13
C GLY A 105 -11.73 2.85 1.37
N ILE A 106 -10.62 2.62 2.08
CA ILE A 106 -9.31 2.29 1.51
C ILE A 106 -9.34 0.84 1.01
N GLN A 107 -9.04 0.64 -0.27
CA GLN A 107 -8.96 -0.69 -0.87
C GLN A 107 -7.66 -1.37 -0.47
N ILE A 108 -7.75 -2.63 -0.03
CA ILE A 108 -6.60 -3.36 0.52
C ILE A 108 -6.29 -4.55 -0.37
N ILE A 109 -5.05 -4.59 -0.88
CA ILE A 109 -4.60 -5.63 -1.80
C ILE A 109 -3.37 -6.32 -1.20
N PHE A 110 -3.44 -7.65 -1.12
CA PHE A 110 -2.27 -8.50 -0.87
C PHE A 110 -1.72 -8.94 -2.21
N ALA A 111 -0.45 -8.68 -2.46
CA ALA A 111 0.17 -8.86 -3.76
C ALA A 111 1.20 -10.00 -3.80
N ASP A 112 1.26 -10.85 -2.78
CA ASP A 112 2.18 -12.00 -2.64
C ASP A 112 3.66 -11.62 -2.56
N ASP A 113 4.21 -10.95 -3.57
CA ASP A 113 5.57 -10.45 -3.60
C ASP A 113 5.64 -9.02 -4.16
N ARG A 114 6.87 -8.51 -4.23
CA ARG A 114 7.17 -7.14 -4.63
C ARG A 114 6.99 -6.89 -6.13
N GLU A 115 7.26 -7.89 -6.97
CA GLU A 115 7.16 -7.76 -8.42
C GLU A 115 5.69 -7.72 -8.83
N ASN A 116 4.88 -8.63 -8.30
CA ASN A 116 3.43 -8.61 -8.51
C ASN A 116 2.78 -7.36 -7.91
N ALA A 117 3.25 -6.86 -6.77
CA ALA A 117 2.79 -5.57 -6.23
C ALA A 117 3.07 -4.40 -7.20
N ALA A 118 4.23 -4.40 -7.85
CA ALA A 118 4.58 -3.40 -8.85
C ALA A 118 3.68 -3.48 -10.09
N GLU A 119 3.39 -4.69 -10.58
CA GLU A 119 2.48 -4.91 -11.71
C GLU A 119 1.05 -4.44 -11.39
N ILE A 120 0.50 -4.85 -10.25
CA ILE A 120 -0.83 -4.43 -9.81
C ILE A 120 -0.90 -2.90 -9.65
N ALA A 121 0.09 -2.29 -9.01
CA ALA A 121 0.14 -0.84 -8.85
C ALA A 121 0.19 -0.12 -10.20
N LEU A 122 0.97 -0.63 -11.15
CA LEU A 122 1.03 -0.08 -12.51
C LEU A 122 -0.33 -0.13 -13.20
N HIS A 123 -1.00 -1.29 -13.15
CA HIS A 123 -2.34 -1.46 -13.71
C HIS A 123 -3.34 -0.48 -13.10
N ILE A 124 -3.39 -0.37 -11.77
CA ILE A 124 -4.30 0.57 -11.09
C ILE A 124 -4.01 2.01 -11.52
N LEU A 125 -2.74 2.42 -11.56
CA LEU A 125 -2.35 3.79 -11.86
C LEU A 125 -2.50 4.15 -13.35
N ILE A 126 -2.51 3.17 -14.25
CA ILE A 126 -2.76 3.36 -15.69
C ILE A 126 -4.25 3.26 -16.01
N ASP A 127 -4.94 2.22 -15.56
CA ASP A 127 -6.31 1.93 -16.00
C ASP A 127 -7.31 2.98 -15.50
N TYR A 128 -7.09 3.53 -14.31
CA TYR A 128 -7.88 4.63 -13.76
C TYR A 128 -7.49 6.02 -14.30
N ASN A 129 -6.58 6.12 -15.26
CA ASN A 129 -6.42 7.35 -16.06
C ASN A 129 -7.50 7.50 -17.14
N ILE A 130 -8.34 6.49 -17.37
CA ILE A 130 -9.55 6.65 -18.17
C ILE A 130 -10.61 7.30 -17.28
N SER A 131 -10.97 8.55 -17.57
CA SER A 131 -12.01 9.28 -16.84
C SER A 131 -13.30 8.46 -16.68
N PRO A 132 -14.09 8.66 -15.61
CA PRO A 132 -15.41 8.05 -15.46
C PRO A 132 -16.38 8.68 -16.47
N ASN A 133 -16.31 8.24 -17.72
CA ASN A 133 -17.36 8.37 -18.71
C ASN A 133 -17.62 6.96 -19.25
N CYS A 134 -18.82 6.46 -18.97
CA CYS A 134 -19.37 5.15 -19.32
C CYS A 134 -18.92 3.99 -18.42
N LEU A 135 -19.69 3.73 -17.36
CA LEU A 135 -20.69 2.64 -17.31
C LEU A 135 -21.74 2.97 -16.25
#